data_AF-A0A0F8AZ42-F1
#
_entry.id   AF-A0A0F8AZ42-F1
#
_cell.length_a   1.000
_cell.length_b   1.000
_cell.length_c   1.000
_cell.angle_alpha   90.00
_cell.angle_beta   90.00
_cell.angle_gamma   90.00
#
_symmetry.space_group_name_H-M   'P 1'
#
loop_
_entity.id
_entity.type
_entity.pdbx_description
1 polymer ?
#
loop_
_entity_poly.entity_id
_entity_poly.type
_entity_poly.pdbx_seq_one_letter_code
_entity_poly.pdbx_strand_id
1 'polypeptide(L)'
;MNTVTTTSDPVGKRESVLILTPMSRFYEEYWANIIKLQYPHELITLGFILPKTKEGNQATTTLQNHITSYQKSAAKKDRFHNIVILREDFEPAISSQDESVRHKKEFQKARRSSMAKARNSLLFTTLHPSISWVLWLDADVIETPHTIIQDMASHDQPVLAANTFQRYMDTEKNQMSERPYDFNNWQDSEAALKLGASMGKDDILLEGYHDMATYRALMAFMSTPDGDLHYEVPLDGVGGSALLVKAEVHRDGAMFPPFSFYHLIETEGFAKMVRRLGKQPAGLPNYKVYHYNE
;
A
#
# COMPACT_ATOMS: atom_id res chain seq x y z
N MET A 1 18.52 18.75 1.24
CA MET A 1 17.34 18.99 0.39
C MET A 1 16.40 19.94 1.13
N ASN A 2 16.77 21.21 1.31
CA ASN A 2 16.20 22.07 2.38
C ASN A 2 14.90 22.82 2.01
N THR A 3 14.25 22.49 0.89
CA THR A 3 13.08 23.25 0.39
C THR A 3 11.81 22.43 0.22
N VAL A 4 11.85 21.12 0.45
CA VAL A 4 10.65 20.26 0.41
C VAL A 4 10.11 20.12 1.83
N THR A 5 8.83 20.44 2.00
CA THR A 5 8.13 20.26 3.29
C THR A 5 7.27 19.01 3.26
N THR A 6 7.10 18.39 4.42
CA THR A 6 6.14 17.32 4.69
C THR A 6 5.49 17.67 6.01
N THR A 7 4.26 18.19 5.97
CA THR A 7 3.60 18.78 7.13
C THR A 7 2.18 18.26 7.31
N SER A 8 1.58 18.57 8.46
CA SER A 8 0.18 18.24 8.75
C SER A 8 -0.85 19.04 7.93
N ASP A 9 -0.42 20.03 7.14
CA ASP A 9 -1.27 20.80 6.20
C ASP A 9 -0.68 20.75 4.78
N PRO A 10 -0.73 19.57 4.13
CA PRO A 10 -0.11 19.39 2.82
C PRO A 10 -0.76 20.25 1.74
N VAL A 11 -2.07 20.53 1.85
CA VAL A 11 -2.80 21.37 0.89
C VAL A 11 -2.36 22.84 1.01
N GLY A 12 -2.35 23.40 2.22
CA GLY A 12 -1.93 24.78 2.45
C GLY A 12 -0.47 25.04 2.09
N LYS A 13 0.39 24.01 2.19
CA LYS A 13 1.80 24.06 1.74
C LYS A 13 2.01 23.68 0.28
N ARG A 14 0.96 23.30 -0.45
CA ARG A 14 1.03 22.81 -1.83
C ARG A 14 2.03 21.66 -2.02
N GLU A 15 2.06 20.74 -1.07
CA GLU A 15 2.96 19.60 -1.05
C GLU A 15 2.62 18.62 -2.19
N SER A 16 3.62 18.16 -2.93
CA SER A 16 3.38 17.25 -4.06
C SER A 16 3.22 15.81 -3.56
N VAL A 17 2.25 15.09 -4.10
CA VAL A 17 1.91 13.71 -3.71
C VAL A 17 2.17 12.78 -4.90
N LEU A 18 2.85 11.67 -4.64
CA LEU A 18 3.06 10.60 -5.58
C LEU A 18 2.22 9.39 -5.16
N ILE A 19 1.17 9.05 -5.93
CA ILE A 19 0.36 7.86 -5.69
C ILE A 19 0.96 6.71 -6.51
N LEU A 20 1.36 5.63 -5.84
CA LEU A 20 2.03 4.47 -6.44
C LEU A 20 1.19 3.22 -6.35
N THR A 21 0.96 2.58 -7.50
CA THR A 21 0.04 1.46 -7.63
C THR A 21 0.63 0.36 -8.52
N PRO A 22 1.16 -0.72 -7.92
CA PRO A 22 1.35 -1.98 -8.63
C PRO A 22 -0.02 -2.52 -9.07
N MET A 23 -0.16 -2.86 -10.35
CA MET A 23 -1.45 -3.23 -10.94
C MET A 23 -1.33 -4.45 -11.85
N SER A 24 -1.92 -5.57 -11.44
CA SER A 24 -2.07 -6.77 -12.28
C SER A 24 -3.39 -6.78 -13.06
N ARG A 25 -4.44 -6.22 -12.47
CA ARG A 25 -5.80 -6.08 -13.03
C ARG A 25 -6.28 -4.65 -12.86
N PHE A 26 -7.02 -4.15 -13.83
CA PHE A 26 -7.68 -2.85 -13.74
C PHE A 26 -9.09 -3.00 -13.13
N TYR A 27 -9.38 -2.21 -12.10
CA TYR A 27 -10.71 -2.12 -11.47
C TYR A 27 -11.31 -0.74 -11.78
N GLU A 28 -12.54 -0.72 -12.30
CA GLU A 28 -13.23 0.52 -12.65
C GLU A 28 -13.49 1.38 -11.39
N GLU A 29 -13.82 0.71 -10.29
CA GLU A 29 -14.09 1.31 -9.01
C GLU A 29 -12.84 1.95 -8.39
N TYR A 30 -11.66 1.34 -8.58
CA TYR A 30 -10.38 1.93 -8.19
C TYR A 30 -10.13 3.26 -8.93
N TRP A 31 -10.32 3.26 -10.25
CA TRP A 31 -10.13 4.48 -11.04
C TRP A 31 -11.16 5.55 -10.64
N ALA A 32 -12.42 5.16 -10.43
CA ALA A 32 -13.47 6.04 -9.96
C ALA A 32 -13.20 6.60 -8.55
N ASN A 33 -12.53 5.85 -7.69
CA ASN A 33 -12.09 6.30 -6.36
C ASN A 33 -10.98 7.36 -6.47
N ILE A 34 -9.94 7.09 -7.26
CA ILE A 34 -8.80 8.02 -7.45
C ILE A 34 -9.23 9.38 -8.02
N ILE A 35 -10.10 9.41 -9.04
CA ILE A 35 -10.53 10.67 -9.66
C ILE A 35 -11.46 11.51 -8.75
N LYS A 36 -11.94 10.94 -7.64
CA LYS A 36 -12.79 11.63 -6.65
C LYS A 36 -12.01 12.20 -5.47
N LEU A 37 -10.70 11.95 -5.39
CA LEU A 37 -9.87 12.51 -4.34
C LEU A 37 -9.97 14.04 -4.32
N GLN A 38 -10.10 14.62 -3.13
CA GLN A 38 -10.25 16.07 -2.96
C GLN A 38 -8.91 16.80 -2.89
N TYR A 39 -7.80 16.05 -2.80
CA TYR A 39 -6.48 16.65 -2.85
C TYR A 39 -6.26 17.30 -4.24
N PRO A 40 -5.67 18.50 -4.35
CA PRO A 40 -5.56 19.18 -5.64
C PRO A 40 -4.82 18.32 -6.68
N HIS A 41 -5.50 17.92 -7.76
CA HIS A 41 -4.95 16.98 -8.74
C HIS A 41 -3.70 17.52 -9.43
N GLU A 42 -3.53 18.85 -9.53
CA GLU A 42 -2.33 19.45 -10.08
C GLU A 42 -1.07 19.28 -9.19
N LEU A 43 -1.24 18.74 -7.98
CA LEU A 43 -0.19 18.35 -7.05
C LEU A 43 0.02 16.83 -6.99
N ILE A 44 -0.80 16.05 -7.70
CA ILE A 44 -0.75 14.60 -7.69
C ILE A 44 -0.04 14.09 -8.95
N THR A 45 1.01 13.30 -8.74
CA THR A 45 1.60 12.42 -9.77
C THR A 45 1.13 10.99 -9.54
N LEU A 46 0.64 10.34 -10.60
CA LEU A 46 0.28 8.92 -10.55
C LEU A 46 1.41 8.07 -11.13
N GLY A 47 1.79 7.00 -10.43
CA GLY A 47 2.75 6.01 -10.88
C GLY A 47 2.12 4.62 -10.89
N PHE A 48 2.14 3.95 -12.04
CA PHE A 48 1.65 2.59 -12.20
C PHE A 48 2.78 1.67 -12.65
N ILE A 49 2.79 0.42 -12.18
CA ILE A 49 3.64 -0.64 -12.74
C ILE A 49 2.80 -1.89 -13.00
N LEU A 50 2.90 -2.45 -14.22
CA LEU A 50 2.10 -3.59 -14.65
C LEU A 50 2.95 -4.74 -15.20
N PRO A 51 2.63 -6.01 -14.85
CA PRO A 51 3.36 -7.18 -15.32
C PRO A 51 3.15 -7.41 -16.82
N LYS A 52 4.11 -8.06 -17.49
CA LYS A 52 4.02 -8.43 -18.93
C LYS A 52 3.26 -9.73 -19.17
N THR A 53 2.14 -9.93 -18.47
CA THR A 53 1.22 -11.07 -18.67
C THR A 53 0.06 -10.69 -19.59
N LYS A 54 -0.79 -11.66 -19.94
CA LYS A 54 -2.01 -11.42 -20.73
C LYS A 54 -2.93 -10.43 -20.01
N GLU A 55 -3.17 -10.67 -18.72
CA GLU A 55 -4.02 -9.84 -17.86
C GLU A 55 -3.40 -8.45 -17.66
N GLY A 56 -2.08 -8.37 -17.41
CA GLY A 56 -1.37 -7.10 -17.27
C GLY A 56 -1.34 -6.26 -18.56
N ASN A 57 -1.30 -6.90 -19.73
CA ASN A 57 -1.45 -6.23 -21.02
C ASN A 57 -2.85 -5.65 -21.19
N GLN A 58 -3.90 -6.41 -20.86
CA GLN A 58 -5.27 -5.92 -20.90
C GLN A 58 -5.46 -4.75 -19.93
N ALA A 59 -5.00 -4.88 -18.68
CA ALA A 59 -5.05 -3.82 -17.68
C ALA A 59 -4.32 -2.55 -18.15
N THR A 60 -3.17 -2.70 -18.82
CA THR A 60 -2.43 -1.55 -19.39
C THR A 60 -3.25 -0.81 -20.44
N THR A 61 -3.87 -1.53 -21.38
CA THR A 61 -4.70 -0.91 -22.42
C THR A 61 -5.90 -0.19 -21.80
N THR A 62 -6.61 -0.82 -20.86
CA THR A 62 -7.75 -0.21 -20.17
C THR A 62 -7.35 1.04 -19.38
N LEU A 63 -6.23 0.97 -18.64
CA LEU A 63 -5.68 2.09 -17.89
C LEU A 63 -5.31 3.27 -18.80
N GLN A 64 -4.61 3.01 -19.92
CA GLN A 64 -4.23 4.04 -20.88
C GLN A 64 -5.45 4.73 -21.50
N ASN A 65 -6.51 3.98 -21.81
CA ASN A 65 -7.76 4.53 -22.33
C ASN A 65 -8.44 5.45 -21.31
N HIS A 66 -8.53 5.02 -20.05
CA HIS A 66 -9.09 5.82 -18.96
C HIS A 66 -8.31 7.11 -18.70
N ILE A 67 -6.98 7.00 -18.59
CA ILE A 67 -6.10 8.16 -18.42
C ILE A 67 -6.27 9.14 -19.58
N THR A 68 -6.24 8.65 -20.82
CA THR A 68 -6.35 9.49 -22.02
C THR A 68 -7.70 10.19 -22.08
N SER A 69 -8.79 9.47 -21.79
CA SER A 69 -10.14 10.02 -21.76
C SER A 69 -10.27 11.11 -20.69
N TYR A 70 -9.83 10.82 -19.46
CA TYR A 70 -9.90 11.74 -18.33
C TYR A 70 -9.03 12.99 -18.56
N GLN A 71 -7.75 12.84 -18.89
CA GLN A 71 -6.85 14.00 -19.07
C GLN A 71 -7.26 14.89 -20.26
N LYS A 72 -7.99 14.37 -21.25
CA LYS A 72 -8.55 15.17 -22.36
C LYS A 72 -9.84 15.92 -21.96
N SER A 73 -10.76 15.23 -21.28
CA SER A 73 -12.09 15.74 -20.97
C SER A 73 -12.16 16.59 -19.70
N ALA A 74 -11.33 16.30 -18.70
CA ALA A 74 -11.30 17.03 -17.45
C ALA A 74 -10.83 18.49 -17.65
N ALA A 75 -11.38 19.40 -16.83
CA ALA A 75 -10.92 20.78 -16.79
C ALA A 75 -9.46 20.82 -16.31
N LYS A 76 -8.69 21.84 -16.72
CA LYS A 76 -7.25 21.92 -16.43
C LYS A 76 -6.90 21.76 -14.94
N LYS A 77 -7.75 22.29 -14.05
CA LYS A 77 -7.59 22.21 -12.59
C LYS A 77 -7.85 20.81 -12.01
N ASP A 78 -8.56 19.95 -12.72
CA ASP A 78 -8.94 18.61 -12.26
C ASP A 78 -8.04 17.54 -12.91
N ARG A 79 -7.05 17.94 -13.73
CA ARG A 79 -6.08 17.02 -14.35
C ARG A 79 -4.95 16.71 -13.38
N PHE A 80 -4.50 15.46 -13.39
CA PHE A 80 -3.30 15.06 -12.67
C PHE A 80 -2.06 15.76 -13.23
N HIS A 81 -1.13 16.13 -12.34
CA HIS A 81 0.12 16.81 -12.69
C HIS A 81 0.93 16.03 -13.72
N ASN A 82 1.14 14.74 -13.43
CA ASN A 82 1.90 13.83 -14.27
C ASN A 82 1.41 12.39 -14.04
N ILE A 83 1.55 11.54 -15.05
CA ILE A 83 1.17 10.13 -14.97
C ILE A 83 2.27 9.29 -15.63
N VAL A 84 2.82 8.34 -14.89
CA VAL A 84 3.87 7.43 -15.35
C VAL A 84 3.35 6.00 -15.32
N ILE A 85 3.50 5.28 -16.44
CA ILE A 85 3.14 3.86 -16.54
C ILE A 85 4.40 3.09 -16.89
N LEU A 86 4.81 2.18 -16.00
CA LEU A 86 5.92 1.27 -16.18
C LEU A 86 5.41 -0.14 -16.49
N ARG A 87 6.22 -0.90 -17.21
CA ARG A 87 6.01 -2.34 -17.43
C ARG A 87 7.16 -3.10 -16.79
N GLU A 88 6.83 -4.14 -16.03
CA GLU A 88 7.85 -4.98 -15.38
C GLU A 88 8.83 -5.56 -16.41
N ASP A 89 10.10 -5.66 -16.02
CA ASP A 89 11.21 -6.16 -16.83
C ASP A 89 11.81 -7.46 -16.27
N PHE A 90 11.16 -8.07 -15.28
CA PHE A 90 11.51 -9.35 -14.69
C PHE A 90 10.40 -10.39 -14.90
N GLU A 91 10.79 -11.67 -14.87
CA GLU A 91 9.85 -12.79 -15.06
C GLU A 91 8.83 -12.87 -13.91
N PRO A 92 7.56 -13.22 -14.18
CA PRO A 92 6.56 -13.43 -13.14
C PRO A 92 6.99 -14.55 -12.20
N ALA A 93 6.95 -14.31 -10.89
CA ALA A 93 7.33 -15.33 -9.90
C ALA A 93 6.42 -16.57 -9.90
N ILE A 94 5.19 -16.45 -10.39
CA ILE A 94 4.20 -17.54 -10.44
C ILE A 94 3.40 -17.40 -11.75
N SER A 95 3.16 -18.51 -12.45
CA SER A 95 2.35 -18.56 -13.68
C SER A 95 0.83 -18.49 -13.41
N SER A 96 0.37 -18.94 -12.23
CA SER A 96 -1.04 -18.91 -11.82
C SER A 96 -1.41 -17.61 -11.09
N GLN A 97 -2.58 -17.07 -11.44
CA GLN A 97 -3.21 -15.89 -10.80
C GLN A 97 -4.30 -16.25 -9.78
N ASP A 98 -4.55 -17.53 -9.54
CA ASP A 98 -5.54 -17.99 -8.55
C ASP A 98 -5.10 -17.62 -7.11
N GLU A 99 -5.98 -16.97 -6.35
CA GLU A 99 -5.73 -16.58 -4.96
C GLU A 99 -5.31 -17.77 -4.08
N SER A 100 -6.03 -18.89 -4.15
CA SER A 100 -5.74 -20.09 -3.33
C SER A 100 -4.34 -20.66 -3.59
N VAL A 101 -3.82 -20.52 -4.82
CA VAL A 101 -2.47 -20.95 -5.21
C VAL A 101 -1.42 -19.92 -4.79
N ARG A 102 -1.70 -18.63 -4.98
CA ARG A 102 -0.82 -17.50 -4.56
C ARG A 102 -0.59 -17.47 -3.05
N HIS A 103 -1.56 -17.97 -2.27
CA HIS A 103 -1.49 -18.05 -0.81
C HIS A 103 -0.81 -19.32 -0.28
N LYS A 104 -0.24 -20.19 -1.12
CA LYS A 104 0.57 -21.31 -0.61
C LYS A 104 1.94 -20.81 -0.10
N LYS A 105 2.32 -21.27 1.09
CA LYS A 105 3.55 -20.87 1.80
C LYS A 105 4.81 -20.98 0.95
N GLU A 106 4.92 -22.02 0.13
CA GLU A 106 6.05 -22.28 -0.76
C GLU A 106 6.26 -21.20 -1.84
N PHE A 107 5.20 -20.51 -2.27
CA PHE A 107 5.26 -19.50 -3.32
C PHE A 107 5.31 -18.06 -2.78
N GLN A 108 4.94 -17.84 -1.51
CA GLN A 108 4.87 -16.48 -0.94
C GLN A 108 6.22 -15.75 -0.97
N LYS A 109 7.34 -16.42 -0.69
CA LYS A 109 8.65 -15.78 -0.73
C LYS A 109 8.98 -15.22 -2.12
N ALA A 110 8.79 -16.03 -3.15
CA ALA A 110 9.03 -15.63 -4.54
C ALA A 110 8.05 -14.52 -4.97
N ARG A 111 6.76 -14.66 -4.63
CA ARG A 111 5.72 -13.66 -4.91
C ARG A 111 6.04 -12.30 -4.28
N ARG A 112 6.29 -12.26 -2.96
CA ARG A 112 6.60 -11.02 -2.24
C ARG A 112 7.93 -10.43 -2.67
N SER A 113 8.91 -11.25 -3.04
CA SER A 113 10.15 -10.77 -3.67
C SER A 113 9.87 -10.06 -5.00
N SER A 114 9.01 -10.62 -5.86
CA SER A 114 8.61 -10.01 -7.13
C SER A 114 7.84 -8.71 -6.91
N MET A 115 6.89 -8.68 -5.98
CA MET A 115 6.16 -7.47 -5.61
C MET A 115 7.09 -6.38 -5.06
N ALA A 116 8.04 -6.75 -4.22
CA ALA A 116 9.05 -5.82 -3.70
C ALA A 116 9.90 -5.20 -4.82
N LYS A 117 10.31 -6.01 -5.81
CA LYS A 117 10.99 -5.49 -7.01
C LYS A 117 10.10 -4.53 -7.80
N ALA A 118 8.83 -4.86 -8.02
CA ALA A 118 7.89 -3.99 -8.72
C ALA A 118 7.71 -2.64 -8.01
N ARG A 119 7.46 -2.66 -6.69
CA ARG A 119 7.35 -1.46 -5.86
C ARG A 119 8.63 -0.63 -5.93
N ASN A 120 9.81 -1.25 -5.78
CA ASN A 120 11.08 -0.54 -5.85
C ASN A 120 11.33 0.09 -7.24
N SER A 121 11.11 -0.66 -8.33
CA SER A 121 11.27 -0.14 -9.69
C SER A 121 10.35 1.06 -9.94
N LEU A 122 9.11 0.98 -9.46
CA LEU A 122 8.16 2.08 -9.56
C LEU A 122 8.61 3.29 -8.75
N LEU A 123 8.93 3.09 -7.46
CA LEU A 123 9.37 4.14 -6.55
C LEU A 123 10.60 4.87 -7.08
N PHE A 124 11.68 4.14 -7.38
CA PHE A 124 12.95 4.76 -7.76
C PHE A 124 12.89 5.49 -9.10
N THR A 125 12.00 5.07 -9.99
CA THR A 125 11.80 5.73 -11.29
C THR A 125 10.97 7.02 -11.18
N THR A 126 10.11 7.12 -10.16
CA THR A 126 9.10 8.19 -10.08
C THR A 126 9.29 9.17 -8.93
N LEU A 127 10.10 8.84 -7.92
CA LEU A 127 10.37 9.69 -6.76
C LEU A 127 11.25 10.90 -7.11
N HIS A 128 10.63 11.92 -7.69
CA HIS A 128 11.32 13.18 -8.01
C HIS A 128 11.69 13.94 -6.72
N PRO A 129 12.80 14.72 -6.69
CA PRO A 129 13.20 15.50 -5.51
C PRO A 129 12.17 16.51 -4.99
N SER A 130 11.13 16.85 -5.75
CA SER A 130 10.04 17.74 -5.32
C SER A 130 8.86 17.04 -4.64
N ILE A 131 8.80 15.70 -4.67
CA ILE A 131 7.68 14.95 -4.05
C ILE A 131 7.78 15.00 -2.53
N SER A 132 6.73 15.46 -1.87
CA SER A 132 6.63 15.51 -0.40
C SER A 132 6.12 14.19 0.17
N TRP A 133 5.10 13.61 -0.44
CA TRP A 133 4.43 12.43 0.07
C TRP A 133 4.36 11.32 -0.97
N VAL A 134 4.46 10.08 -0.51
CA VAL A 134 4.20 8.89 -1.32
C VAL A 134 3.02 8.16 -0.70
N LEU A 135 1.94 8.00 -1.46
CA LEU A 135 0.81 7.16 -1.08
C LEU A 135 0.89 5.85 -1.87
N TRP A 136 1.22 4.76 -1.18
CA TRP A 136 1.03 3.43 -1.73
C TRP A 136 -0.44 3.06 -1.65
N LEU A 137 -1.05 2.79 -2.79
CA LEU A 137 -2.45 2.39 -2.88
C LEU A 137 -2.54 1.22 -3.86
N ASP A 138 -2.90 0.04 -3.35
CA ASP A 138 -3.05 -1.14 -4.17
C ASP A 138 -4.27 -1.00 -5.11
N ALA A 139 -4.17 -1.61 -6.30
CA ALA A 139 -5.13 -1.40 -7.40
C ALA A 139 -6.55 -1.94 -7.11
N ASP A 140 -6.69 -2.75 -6.08
CA ASP A 140 -7.91 -3.38 -5.60
C ASP A 140 -8.51 -2.65 -4.38
N VAL A 141 -7.91 -1.54 -3.92
CA VAL A 141 -8.56 -0.63 -2.96
C VAL A 141 -9.51 0.32 -3.69
N ILE A 142 -10.79 -0.06 -3.70
CA ILE A 142 -11.83 0.55 -4.53
C ILE A 142 -12.65 1.65 -3.82
N GLU A 143 -12.51 1.80 -2.51
CA GLU A 143 -13.23 2.81 -1.74
C GLU A 143 -12.33 3.37 -0.63
N THR A 144 -12.18 4.69 -0.62
CA THR A 144 -11.47 5.46 0.41
C THR A 144 -12.28 6.73 0.71
N PRO A 145 -12.17 7.32 1.92
CA PRO A 145 -12.59 8.70 2.08
C PRO A 145 -11.86 9.58 1.06
N HIS A 146 -12.57 10.48 0.38
CA HIS A 146 -11.98 11.31 -0.68
C HIS A 146 -10.88 12.25 -0.16
N THR A 147 -10.80 12.42 1.16
CA THR A 147 -9.81 13.21 1.91
C THR A 147 -8.63 12.38 2.42
N ILE A 148 -8.48 11.11 2.02
CA ILE A 148 -7.46 10.18 2.56
C ILE A 148 -6.05 10.78 2.68
N ILE A 149 -5.60 11.56 1.70
CA ILE A 149 -4.28 12.19 1.75
C ILE A 149 -4.22 13.23 2.88
N GLN A 150 -5.22 14.11 2.96
CA GLN A 150 -5.31 15.14 4.00
C GLN A 150 -5.46 14.52 5.38
N ASP A 151 -6.37 13.56 5.51
CA ASP A 151 -6.67 12.88 6.77
C ASP A 151 -5.40 12.22 7.30
N MET A 152 -4.73 11.39 6.49
CA MET A 152 -3.52 10.68 6.89
C MET A 152 -2.32 11.62 7.10
N ALA A 153 -2.14 12.64 6.28
CA ALA A 153 -1.03 13.59 6.45
C ALA A 153 -1.17 14.44 7.72
N SER A 154 -2.41 14.71 8.18
CA SER A 154 -2.66 15.51 9.38
C SER A 154 -2.04 14.93 10.66
N HIS A 155 -1.80 13.62 10.67
CA HIS A 155 -1.12 12.90 11.76
C HIS A 155 0.40 13.15 11.82
N ASP A 156 0.99 13.74 10.78
CA ASP A 156 2.42 14.07 10.69
C ASP A 156 3.39 12.87 10.92
N GLN A 157 2.89 11.65 10.75
CA GLN A 157 3.67 10.43 10.93
C GLN A 157 4.62 10.19 9.74
N PRO A 158 5.80 9.58 9.97
CA PRO A 158 6.74 9.25 8.88
C PRO A 158 6.18 8.17 7.94
N VAL A 159 5.44 7.21 8.50
CA VAL A 159 4.73 6.14 7.81
C VAL A 159 3.43 5.90 8.54
N LEU A 160 2.30 5.93 7.82
CA LEU A 160 0.97 5.71 8.37
C LEU A 160 0.16 4.76 7.51
N ALA A 161 -0.36 3.69 8.10
CA ALA A 161 -1.23 2.73 7.43
C ALA A 161 -2.71 2.97 7.77
N ALA A 162 -3.58 2.94 6.77
CA ALA A 162 -5.03 2.81 6.98
C ALA A 162 -5.42 1.35 7.23
N ASN A 163 -6.60 1.11 7.81
CA ASN A 163 -7.09 -0.25 8.06
C ASN A 163 -7.93 -0.76 6.88
N THR A 164 -7.48 -1.82 6.21
CA THR A 164 -8.16 -2.32 5.01
C THR A 164 -9.15 -3.42 5.35
N PHE A 165 -10.41 -3.17 4.98
CA PHE A 165 -11.54 -4.07 5.13
C PHE A 165 -12.08 -4.47 3.74
N GLN A 166 -13.02 -5.39 3.70
CA GLN A 166 -13.73 -5.78 2.50
C GLN A 166 -15.23 -5.82 2.79
N ARG A 167 -16.04 -5.17 1.95
CA ARG A 167 -17.50 -5.23 2.05
C ARG A 167 -18.00 -6.51 1.37
N TYR A 168 -18.99 -7.18 1.96
CA TYR A 168 -19.61 -8.37 1.37
C TYR A 168 -21.10 -8.45 1.73
N MET A 169 -21.89 -9.19 0.95
CA MET A 169 -23.27 -9.49 1.31
C MET A 169 -23.30 -10.66 2.30
N ASP A 170 -23.73 -10.40 3.54
CA ASP A 170 -23.98 -11.45 4.53
C ASP A 170 -25.32 -12.11 4.22
N THR A 171 -25.28 -13.33 3.67
CA THR A 171 -26.48 -14.07 3.27
C THR A 171 -27.32 -14.55 4.45
N GLU A 172 -26.74 -14.70 5.64
CA GLU A 172 -27.48 -15.11 6.84
C GLU A 172 -28.29 -13.95 7.41
N LYS A 173 -27.71 -12.74 7.37
CA LYS A 173 -28.37 -11.51 7.85
C LYS A 173 -29.09 -10.74 6.75
N ASN A 174 -28.92 -11.14 5.50
CA ASN A 174 -29.42 -10.46 4.30
C ASN A 174 -29.10 -8.95 4.28
N GLN A 175 -27.86 -8.60 4.60
CA GLN A 175 -27.39 -7.21 4.65
C GLN A 175 -25.94 -7.09 4.20
N MET A 176 -25.54 -5.91 3.75
CA MET A 176 -24.12 -5.61 3.58
C MET A 176 -23.41 -5.62 4.94
N SER A 177 -22.27 -6.29 4.97
CA SER A 177 -21.38 -6.40 6.12
C SER A 177 -19.95 -6.09 5.67
N GLU A 178 -19.02 -6.04 6.62
CA GLU A 178 -17.61 -5.86 6.37
C GLU A 178 -16.77 -6.89 7.13
N ARG A 179 -15.61 -7.26 6.59
CA ARG A 179 -14.65 -8.15 7.23
C ARG A 179 -13.23 -7.58 7.12
N PRO A 180 -12.35 -7.84 8.10
CA PRO A 180 -10.92 -7.59 7.99
C PRO A 180 -10.33 -8.19 6.72
N TYR A 181 -9.44 -7.46 6.04
CA TYR A 181 -8.79 -7.93 4.81
C TYR A 181 -7.26 -7.97 4.96
N ASP A 182 -6.62 -6.84 5.26
CA ASP A 182 -5.15 -6.76 5.33
C ASP A 182 -4.63 -7.12 6.73
N PHE A 183 -3.93 -8.25 6.83
CA PHE A 183 -3.30 -8.73 8.06
C PHE A 183 -1.81 -8.39 8.17
N ASN A 184 -1.24 -7.61 7.24
CA ASN A 184 0.18 -7.22 7.27
C ASN A 184 0.45 -5.99 8.15
N ASN A 185 -0.58 -5.34 8.67
CA ASN A 185 -0.47 -4.26 9.65
C ASN A 185 -0.51 -4.86 11.06
N TRP A 186 0.62 -4.86 11.77
CA TRP A 186 0.71 -5.51 13.08
C TRP A 186 1.78 -4.93 14.00
N GLN A 187 1.61 -5.18 15.30
CA GLN A 187 2.61 -4.99 16.36
C GLN A 187 3.32 -6.31 16.63
N ASP A 188 4.65 -6.26 16.79
CA ASP A 188 5.44 -7.47 16.96
C ASP A 188 5.14 -8.15 18.31
N SER A 189 5.53 -9.42 18.44
CA SER A 189 5.35 -10.17 19.67
C SER A 189 6.66 -10.81 20.12
N GLU A 190 6.79 -11.08 21.43
CA GLU A 190 7.94 -11.82 21.96
C GLU A 190 8.04 -13.23 21.35
N ALA A 191 6.90 -13.85 21.03
CA ALA A 191 6.86 -15.16 20.39
C ALA A 191 7.42 -15.12 18.96
N ALA A 192 7.05 -14.12 18.16
CA ALA A 192 7.56 -13.94 16.81
C ALA A 192 9.07 -13.64 16.81
N LEU A 193 9.55 -12.84 17.76
CA LEU A 193 10.98 -12.55 17.91
C LEU A 193 11.77 -13.81 18.27
N LYS A 194 11.27 -14.64 19.20
CA LYS A 194 11.89 -15.93 19.55
C LYS A 194 11.89 -16.91 18.37
N LEU A 195 10.77 -16.98 17.64
CA LEU A 195 10.67 -17.81 16.44
C LEU A 195 11.71 -17.37 15.39
N GLY A 196 11.76 -16.07 15.07
CA GLY A 196 12.76 -15.52 14.14
C GLY A 196 14.20 -15.85 14.54
N ALA A 197 14.54 -15.74 15.84
CA ALA A 197 15.88 -16.06 16.33
C ALA A 197 16.29 -17.54 16.15
N SER A 198 15.33 -18.45 15.99
CA SER A 198 15.57 -19.87 15.73
C SER A 198 15.63 -20.24 14.24
N MET A 199 15.30 -19.29 13.35
CA MET A 199 15.20 -19.52 11.92
C MET A 199 16.52 -19.33 11.19
N GLY A 200 16.64 -19.95 10.01
CA GLY A 200 17.74 -19.71 9.09
C GLY A 200 17.76 -18.27 8.59
N LYS A 201 18.94 -17.79 8.21
CA LYS A 201 19.16 -16.41 7.75
C LYS A 201 18.23 -15.97 6.61
N ASP A 202 17.90 -16.90 5.71
CA ASP A 202 17.08 -16.63 4.53
C ASP A 202 15.60 -16.96 4.72
N ASP A 203 15.21 -17.47 5.88
CA ASP A 203 13.82 -17.78 6.17
C ASP A 203 13.02 -16.51 6.43
N ILE A 204 11.71 -16.58 6.19
CA ILE A 204 10.78 -15.47 6.37
C ILE A 204 9.60 -15.87 7.24
N LEU A 205 9.16 -14.94 8.10
CA LEU A 205 7.90 -15.01 8.82
C LEU A 205 6.79 -14.49 7.93
N LEU A 206 5.64 -15.17 7.97
CA LEU A 206 4.45 -14.80 7.22
C LEU A 206 3.23 -14.94 8.14
N GLU A 207 2.39 -13.92 8.17
CA GLU A 207 1.12 -13.96 8.89
C GLU A 207 0.08 -14.82 8.18
N GLY A 208 -0.88 -15.35 8.94
CA GLY A 208 -2.04 -16.09 8.41
C GLY A 208 -1.82 -17.58 8.15
N TYR A 209 -0.65 -18.14 8.47
CA TYR A 209 -0.37 -19.58 8.35
C TYR A 209 -0.53 -20.29 9.69
N HIS A 210 -1.41 -21.31 9.73
CA HIS A 210 -1.68 -22.10 10.95
C HIS A 210 -0.42 -22.70 11.59
N ASP A 211 0.60 -23.02 10.79
CA ASP A 211 1.84 -23.63 11.27
C ASP A 211 2.84 -22.61 11.85
N MET A 212 2.52 -21.31 11.83
CA MET A 212 3.35 -20.24 12.42
C MET A 212 2.50 -19.38 13.36
N ALA A 213 2.46 -19.75 14.64
CA ALA A 213 1.82 -18.95 15.66
C ALA A 213 2.74 -17.76 16.04
N THR A 214 2.68 -16.68 15.27
CA THR A 214 3.44 -15.45 15.50
C THR A 214 2.90 -14.64 16.68
N TYR A 215 1.61 -14.78 17.01
CA TYR A 215 0.91 -14.01 18.07
C TYR A 215 1.06 -12.49 17.94
N ARG A 216 1.31 -12.00 16.72
CA ARG A 216 1.34 -10.57 16.44
C ARG A 216 -0.04 -9.97 16.59
N ALA A 217 -0.11 -8.78 17.17
CA ALA A 217 -1.37 -8.09 17.32
C ALA A 217 -1.71 -7.41 16.00
N LEU A 218 -2.72 -7.94 15.30
CA LEU A 218 -3.11 -7.46 13.97
C LEU A 218 -4.01 -6.23 14.10
N MET A 219 -3.64 -5.14 13.41
CA MET A 219 -4.41 -3.88 13.42
C MET A 219 -5.84 -4.07 12.92
N ALA A 220 -6.06 -5.04 12.03
CA ALA A 220 -7.37 -5.37 11.49
C ALA A 220 -8.42 -5.73 12.57
N PHE A 221 -7.96 -6.22 13.73
CA PHE A 221 -8.81 -6.55 14.89
C PHE A 221 -8.76 -5.51 16.02
N MET A 222 -8.02 -4.41 15.84
CA MET A 222 -7.94 -3.30 16.80
C MET A 222 -9.04 -2.25 16.58
N SER A 223 -9.82 -2.36 15.50
CA SER A 223 -10.94 -1.45 15.23
C SER A 223 -12.06 -1.65 16.24
N THR A 224 -12.61 -0.54 16.74
CA THR A 224 -13.79 -0.54 17.60
C THR A 224 -14.97 0.14 16.90
N PRO A 225 -16.21 -0.35 17.07
CA PRO A 225 -17.40 0.41 16.68
C PRO A 225 -17.36 1.81 17.32
N ASP A 226 -17.63 2.84 16.52
CA ASP A 226 -17.61 4.26 16.92
C ASP A 226 -16.29 4.76 17.52
N GLY A 227 -15.18 4.05 17.26
CA GLY A 227 -13.85 4.46 17.68
C GLY A 227 -13.40 5.76 17.00
N ASP A 228 -12.56 6.53 17.70
CA ASP A 228 -11.94 7.72 17.14
C ASP A 228 -11.15 7.36 15.87
N LEU A 229 -11.50 8.00 14.74
CA LEU A 229 -10.85 7.82 13.44
C LEU A 229 -9.38 8.23 13.48
N HIS A 230 -9.02 9.12 14.41
CA HIS A 230 -7.65 9.61 14.60
C HIS A 230 -6.85 8.80 15.62
N TYR A 231 -7.42 7.72 16.18
CA TYR A 231 -6.69 6.86 17.10
C TYR A 231 -5.51 6.19 16.37
N GLU A 232 -4.31 6.45 16.86
CA GLU A 232 -3.06 5.90 16.33
C GLU A 232 -2.54 4.75 17.19
N VAL A 233 -1.97 3.75 16.53
CA VAL A 233 -1.18 2.69 17.19
C VAL A 233 0.19 2.59 16.54
N PRO A 234 1.28 2.33 17.29
CA PRO A 234 2.56 2.01 16.69
C PRO A 234 2.45 0.67 15.95
N LEU A 235 3.15 0.54 14.82
CA LEU A 235 3.23 -0.71 14.05
C LEU A 235 4.70 -1.13 13.86
N ASP A 236 4.92 -2.44 13.84
CA ASP A 236 6.21 -3.06 13.52
C ASP A 236 6.22 -3.70 12.13
N GLY A 237 5.05 -4.06 11.61
CA GLY A 237 4.80 -4.44 10.22
C GLY A 237 3.68 -3.60 9.61
N VAL A 238 3.79 -3.29 8.33
CA VAL A 238 2.76 -2.59 7.55
C VAL A 238 2.48 -3.35 6.27
N GLY A 239 1.26 -3.23 5.76
CA GLY A 239 0.85 -3.66 4.43
C GLY A 239 1.01 -2.55 3.38
N GLY A 240 0.72 -2.91 2.13
CA GLY A 240 0.81 -2.01 0.97
C GLY A 240 -0.53 -1.46 0.48
N SER A 241 -1.65 -1.89 1.09
CA SER A 241 -2.99 -1.61 0.58
C SER A 241 -3.32 -0.12 0.56
N ALA A 242 -3.10 0.59 1.66
CA ALA A 242 -3.20 2.05 1.74
C ALA A 242 -2.21 2.57 2.80
N LEU A 243 -1.06 3.06 2.34
CA LEU A 243 0.07 3.44 3.19
C LEU A 243 0.64 4.79 2.74
N LEU A 244 0.53 5.81 3.60
CA LEU A 244 1.11 7.12 3.39
C LEU A 244 2.52 7.18 4.00
N VAL A 245 3.48 7.65 3.22
CA VAL A 245 4.90 7.73 3.60
C VAL A 245 5.44 9.13 3.30
N LYS A 246 6.10 9.76 4.27
CA LYS A 246 6.89 10.97 4.00
C LYS A 246 8.00 10.62 3.03
N ALA A 247 8.11 11.34 1.91
CA ALA A 247 9.05 10.99 0.84
C ALA A 247 10.50 10.92 1.31
N GLU A 248 10.89 11.70 2.33
CA GLU A 248 12.21 11.61 2.97
C GLU A 248 12.53 10.22 3.50
N VAL A 249 11.56 9.44 3.98
CA VAL A 249 11.78 8.05 4.46
C VAL A 249 12.35 7.18 3.34
N HIS A 250 11.82 7.31 2.12
CA HIS A 250 12.34 6.62 0.95
C HIS A 250 13.70 7.19 0.49
N ARG A 251 13.90 8.51 0.57
CA ARG A 251 15.19 9.16 0.22
C ARG A 251 16.31 8.81 1.19
N ASP A 252 15.98 8.54 2.45
CA ASP A 252 16.90 8.05 3.49
C ASP A 252 17.27 6.57 3.27
N GLY A 253 16.62 5.90 2.31
CA GLY A 253 16.98 4.55 1.84
C GLY A 253 16.00 3.45 2.23
N ALA A 254 14.90 3.75 2.93
CA ALA A 254 13.87 2.74 3.19
C ALA A 254 13.20 2.34 1.87
N MET A 255 13.19 1.05 1.58
CA MET A 255 12.63 0.46 0.38
C MET A 255 12.01 -0.91 0.72
N PHE A 256 11.43 -1.59 -0.26
CA PHE A 256 10.83 -2.91 -0.07
C PHE A 256 11.90 -3.98 -0.31
N PRO A 257 12.47 -4.65 0.71
CA PRO A 257 13.50 -5.66 0.49
C PRO A 257 12.93 -6.84 -0.31
N PRO A 258 13.54 -7.20 -1.46
CA PRO A 258 13.15 -8.39 -2.22
C PRO A 258 13.80 -9.68 -1.68
N PHE A 259 14.39 -9.62 -0.49
CA PHE A 259 15.12 -10.68 0.20
C PHE A 259 14.75 -10.67 1.68
N SER A 260 15.12 -11.72 2.42
CA SER A 260 14.87 -11.77 3.87
C SER A 260 15.68 -10.68 4.58
N PHE A 261 14.97 -9.79 5.28
CA PHE A 261 15.52 -8.71 6.07
C PHE A 261 14.95 -8.81 7.49
N TYR A 262 15.74 -9.32 8.43
CA TYR A 262 15.25 -9.70 9.78
C TYR A 262 14.05 -10.65 9.72
N HIS A 263 14.09 -11.64 8.83
CA HIS A 263 13.00 -12.59 8.58
C HIS A 263 11.71 -11.95 8.04
N LEU A 264 11.78 -10.71 7.55
CA LEU A 264 10.68 -10.02 6.90
C LEU A 264 11.04 -9.76 5.43
N ILE A 265 10.03 -9.48 4.61
CA ILE A 265 10.21 -9.20 3.17
C ILE A 265 9.21 -8.12 2.76
N GLU A 266 9.46 -7.45 1.63
CA GLU A 266 8.50 -6.53 1.02
C GLU A 266 8.03 -5.43 1.99
N THR A 267 6.73 -5.26 2.24
CA THR A 267 6.15 -4.16 3.04
C THR A 267 6.49 -4.28 4.53
N GLU A 268 6.48 -5.49 5.08
CA GLU A 268 6.90 -5.73 6.46
C GLU A 268 8.41 -5.50 6.65
N GLY A 269 9.21 -5.90 5.65
CA GLY A 269 10.63 -5.61 5.63
C GLY A 269 10.92 -4.11 5.51
N PHE A 270 10.10 -3.37 4.77
CA PHE A 270 10.13 -1.91 4.69
C PHE A 270 9.87 -1.29 6.08
N ALA A 271 8.82 -1.70 6.80
CA ALA A 271 8.56 -1.21 8.16
C ALA A 271 9.77 -1.42 9.08
N LYS A 272 10.44 -2.58 8.98
CA LYS A 272 11.67 -2.84 9.72
C LYS A 272 12.79 -1.89 9.32
N MET A 273 12.97 -1.57 8.02
CA MET A 273 13.97 -0.59 7.58
C MET A 273 13.69 0.80 8.15
N VAL A 274 12.42 1.22 8.20
CA VAL A 274 12.01 2.50 8.81
C VAL A 274 12.39 2.56 10.29
N ARG A 275 12.17 1.47 11.04
CA ARG A 275 12.64 1.33 12.43
C ARG A 275 14.16 1.43 12.55
N ARG A 276 14.91 0.83 11.61
CA ARG A 276 16.39 0.91 11.57
C ARG A 276 16.90 2.31 11.24
N LEU A 277 16.12 3.14 10.57
CA LEU A 277 16.38 4.57 10.33
C LEU A 277 15.95 5.46 11.51
N GLY A 278 15.50 4.90 12.63
CA GLY A 278 15.13 5.65 13.83
C GLY A 278 13.73 6.26 13.79
N LYS A 279 12.88 5.85 12.84
CA LYS A 279 11.49 6.31 12.70
C LYS A 279 10.51 5.21 13.15
N GLN A 280 9.29 5.56 13.52
CA GLN A 280 8.26 4.61 13.98
C GLN A 280 7.09 4.62 12.98
N PRO A 281 6.80 3.51 12.29
CA PRO A 281 5.54 3.36 11.59
C PRO A 281 4.36 3.38 12.57
N ALA A 282 3.25 3.96 12.14
CA ALA A 282 1.99 3.98 12.86
C ALA A 282 0.86 3.47 11.96
N GLY A 283 -0.30 3.19 12.55
CA GLY A 283 -1.50 2.86 11.82
C GLY A 283 -2.74 3.42 12.50
N LEU A 284 -3.83 3.50 11.73
CA LEU A 284 -5.13 4.02 12.15
C LEU A 284 -6.17 2.89 12.19
N PRO A 285 -6.39 2.22 13.34
CA PRO A 285 -7.28 1.07 13.40
C PRO A 285 -8.73 1.36 13.01
N ASN A 286 -9.21 2.58 13.24
CA ASN A 286 -10.60 2.98 12.98
C ASN A 286 -10.78 3.67 11.62
N TYR A 287 -9.69 4.06 10.95
CA TYR A 287 -9.74 4.68 9.63
C TYR A 287 -9.76 3.60 8.54
N LYS A 288 -10.96 3.30 8.03
CA LYS A 288 -11.19 2.18 7.12
C LYS A 288 -11.11 2.58 5.66
N VAL A 289 -10.47 1.72 4.87
CA VAL A 289 -10.53 1.71 3.40
C VAL A 289 -11.00 0.33 2.95
N TYR A 290 -11.57 0.22 1.74
CA TYR A 290 -12.17 -1.04 1.30
C TYR A 290 -11.54 -1.60 0.04
N HIS A 291 -11.14 -2.86 0.17
CA HIS A 291 -10.69 -3.73 -0.91
C HIS A 291 -11.89 -4.29 -1.70
N TYR A 292 -11.69 -4.55 -2.99
CA TYR A 292 -12.66 -5.17 -3.88
C TYR A 292 -13.08 -6.56 -3.36
N ASN A 293 -14.36 -6.90 -3.44
CA ASN A 293 -14.84 -8.23 -3.11
C ASN A 293 -14.91 -9.08 -4.38
N GLU A 294 -14.02 -10.06 -4.50
CA GLU A 294 -14.01 -11.02 -5.63
C GLU A 294 -15.26 -11.91 -5.67
#